data_AF-A0A7C7CSR3-F1
#
_entry.id   AF-A0A7C7CSR3-F1
#
_cell.length_a   1.000
_cell.length_b   1.000
_cell.length_c   1.000
_cell.angle_alpha   90.00
_cell.angle_beta   90.00
_cell.angle_gamma   90.00
#
_symmetry.space_group_name_H-M   'P 1'
#
loop_
_entity.id
_entity.type
_entity.pdbx_description
1 polymer ?
#
loop_
_entity_poly.entity_id
_entity_poly.type
_entity_poly.pdbx_seq_one_letter_code
_entity_poly.pdbx_strand_id
1 'polypeptide(L)' 'MINPWIIFILILFLSYVTGSTPTSIIVGKVFKRIDIREHGSGNAGGTNVFRVLGWKPA' A
#
# COMPACT_ATOMS: atom_id res chain seq x y z
N MET A 1 -25.84 -3.16 24.93
CA MET A 1 -24.42 -2.76 24.81
C MET A 1 -23.78 -3.66 23.76
N ILE A 2 -22.98 -3.11 22.82
CA ILE A 2 -22.27 -3.92 21.81
C ILE A 2 -21.10 -4.63 22.49
N ASN A 3 -20.86 -5.90 22.14
CA ASN A 3 -19.75 -6.68 22.69
C ASN A 3 -18.39 -6.12 22.21
N PRO A 4 -17.47 -5.75 23.12
CA PRO A 4 -16.18 -5.14 22.76
C PRO A 4 -15.32 -6.04 21.86
N TRP A 5 -15.45 -7.36 21.97
CA TRP A 5 -14.74 -8.31 21.09
C TRP A 5 -15.17 -8.20 19.63
N ILE A 6 -16.46 -7.95 19.38
CA ILE A 6 -16.98 -7.78 18.02
C ILE A 6 -16.38 -6.51 17.39
N ILE A 7 -16.33 -5.41 18.15
CA ILE A 7 -15.72 -4.16 17.69
C ILE A 7 -14.24 -4.38 17.37
N PHE A 8 -13.51 -5.08 18.24
CA PHE A 8 -12.10 -5.37 18.02
C PHE A 8 -11.85 -6.18 16.75
N ILE A 9 -12.63 -7.25 16.51
CA ILE A 9 -12.55 -8.05 15.28
C ILE A 9 -12.86 -7.20 14.06
N LEU A 10 -13.87 -6.33 14.13
CA LEU A 10 -14.24 -5.45 13.04
C LEU A 10 -13.09 -4.47 12.69
N ILE A 11 -12.43 -3.91 13.71
CA ILE A 11 -11.27 -3.02 13.52
C ILE A 11 -10.11 -3.77 12.87
N LEU A 12 -9.78 -4.98 13.33
CA LEU A 12 -8.73 -5.79 12.72
C LEU A 12 -9.03 -6.11 11.26
N PHE A 13 -10.27 -6.51 10.98
CA PHE A 13 -10.71 -6.82 9.62
C PHE A 13 -10.60 -5.60 8.69
N LEU A 14 -11.12 -4.45 9.11
CA LEU A 14 -11.03 -3.21 8.33
C LEU A 14 -9.59 -2.75 8.13
N SER A 15 -8.74 -2.90 9.16
CA SER A 15 -7.32 -2.55 9.08
C SER A 15 -6.59 -3.44 8.08
N TYR A 16 -6.89 -4.74 8.08
CA TYR A 16 -6.31 -5.68 7.13
C TYR A 16 -6.75 -5.37 5.69
N VAL A 17 -8.04 -5.16 5.47
CA VAL A 17 -8.56 -4.89 4.12
C VAL A 17 -8.02 -3.58 3.56
N THR A 18 -8.01 -2.51 4.37
CA THR A 18 -7.47 -1.22 3.94
C THR A 18 -5.95 -1.25 3.74
N GLY A 19 -5.21 -1.90 4.64
CA GLY A 19 -3.75 -2.05 4.57
C GLY A 19 -3.25 -2.99 3.47
N SER A 20 -4.06 -3.94 3.03
CA SER A 20 -3.71 -4.90 1.95
C SER A 20 -3.84 -4.31 0.53
N THR A 21 -4.11 -3.01 0.43
CA THR A 21 -4.18 -2.32 -0.86
C THR A 21 -2.78 -2.23 -1.48
N PRO A 22 -2.58 -2.60 -2.77
CA PRO A 22 -1.27 -2.60 -3.43
C PRO A 22 -0.81 -1.18 -3.83
N THR A 23 -0.73 -0.27 -2.86
CA THR A 23 -0.54 1.17 -3.06
C THR A 23 0.71 1.50 -3.87
N SER A 24 1.86 0.86 -3.61
CA SER A 24 3.09 1.13 -4.37
C SER A 24 2.98 0.78 -5.86
N ILE A 25 2.23 -0.28 -6.19
CA ILE A 25 1.99 -0.71 -7.57
C ILE A 25 1.00 0.26 -8.24
N ILE A 26 -0.06 0.65 -7.53
CA ILE A 26 -1.04 1.63 -8.02
C ILE A 26 -0.34 2.96 -8.32
N VAL A 27 0.50 3.46 -7.41
CA VAL A 27 1.26 4.69 -7.59
C VAL A 27 2.20 4.59 -8.81
N GLY A 28 2.93 3.48 -8.98
CA GLY A 28 3.76 3.25 -10.17
C GLY A 28 2.96 3.33 -11.47
N LYS A 29 1.78 2.70 -11.50
CA LYS A 29 0.88 2.70 -12.66
C LYS A 29 0.25 4.05 -12.94
N VAL A 30 -0.15 4.80 -11.91
CA VAL A 30 -0.82 6.11 -12.08
C VAL A 30 0.17 7.20 -12.49
N PHE A 31 1.32 7.30 -11.83
CA PHE A 31 2.25 8.42 -12.03
C PHE A 31 3.18 8.23 -13.22
N LYS A 32 3.56 6.99 -13.54
CA LYS A 32 4.54 6.70 -14.61
C LYS A 32 4.14 5.56 -15.55
N ARG A 33 2.96 4.95 -15.36
CA ARG A 33 2.48 3.79 -16.16
C ARG A 33 3.46 2.61 -16.15
N ILE A 34 4.16 2.40 -15.03
CA ILE A 34 5.09 1.28 -14.84
C ILE A 34 4.64 0.38 -13.70
N ASP A 35 5.06 -0.89 -13.72
CA ASP A 35 5.05 -1.72 -12.52
C ASP A 35 6.30 -1.43 -11.69
N ILE A 36 6.11 -0.99 -10.45
CA ILE A 36 7.23 -0.63 -9.55
C ILE A 36 8.13 -1.84 -9.24
N ARG A 37 7.61 -3.07 -9.36
CA ARG A 37 8.36 -4.31 -9.08
C ARG A 37 9.35 -4.67 -10.17
N GLU A 38 9.21 -4.09 -11.35
CA GLU A 38 10.14 -4.27 -12.47
C GLU A 38 11.28 -3.24 -12.44
N HIS A 39 11.29 -2.34 -11.44
CA HIS A 39 12.20 -1.21 -11.35
C HIS A 39 12.83 -1.09 -9.95
N GLY A 40 13.99 -0.42 -9.87
CA GLY A 40 14.69 -0.18 -8.61
C GLY A 40 15.10 -1.48 -7.93
N SER A 41 14.67 -1.68 -6.68
CA SER A 41 14.97 -2.91 -5.92
C SER A 41 13.97 -4.04 -6.17
N GLY A 42 12.92 -3.80 -6.97
CA GLY A 42 11.84 -4.76 -7.23
C GLY A 42 10.82 -4.96 -6.10
N ASN A 43 11.00 -4.30 -4.95
CA ASN A 43 10.07 -4.41 -3.82
C ASN A 43 8.81 -3.55 -4.03
N ALA A 44 7.65 -4.07 -3.61
CA ALA A 44 6.38 -3.34 -3.59
C ALA A 44 6.21 -2.48 -2.32
N GLY A 45 7.22 -1.66 -2.02
CA GLY A 45 7.25 -0.81 -0.82
C GLY A 45 7.50 0.66 -1.15
N GLY A 46 7.15 1.56 -0.23
CA GLY A 46 7.31 3.01 -0.37
C GLY A 46 8.75 3.44 -0.66
N THR A 47 9.74 2.77 -0.07
CA THR A 47 11.15 3.05 -0.38
C THR A 47 11.51 2.82 -1.85
N ASN A 48 10.89 1.82 -2.50
CA ASN A 48 11.12 1.60 -3.92
C ASN A 48 10.38 2.62 -4.78
N VAL A 49 9.17 3.02 -4.37
CA VAL A 49 8.45 4.16 -4.96
C VAL A 49 9.30 5.43 -4.90
N PHE A 50 9.91 5.73 -3.75
CA PHE A 50 10.81 6.88 -3.58
C PHE A 50 12.00 6.81 -4.53
N ARG A 51 12.62 5.64 -4.62
CA ARG A 51 13.78 5.41 -5.48
C ARG A 51 13.47 5.59 -6.97
N VAL A 52 12.31 5.11 -7.43
CA VAL A 52 11.97 5.08 -8.86
C VAL A 52 11.18 6.32 -9.31
N LEU A 53 10.30 6.84 -8.45
CA LEU A 53 9.37 7.93 -8.77
C LEU A 53 9.71 9.26 -8.08
N GLY A 54 10.62 9.26 -7.10
CA GLY A 54 11.00 10.42 -6.30
C GLY A 54 10.12 10.63 -5.06
N TRP A 55 10.36 11.72 -4.33
CA TRP A 55 9.71 11.99 -3.05
C TRP A 55 8.23 12.39 -3.15
N LYS A 56 7.80 12.96 -4.28
CA LYS A 56 6.40 13.42 -4.43
C LYS A 56 5.40 12.26 -4.47
N PRO A 57 5.66 11.16 -5.19
CA PRO A 57 4.72 10.04 -5.28
C PRO A 57 4.90 8.99 -4.17
N ALA A 58 5.98 9.07 -3.37
CA ALA A 58 6.36 8.04 -2.39
C ALA A 58 5.86 8.36 -0.98
#